data_AF-A0A7R9Y2S4-F1
#
_entry.id   AF-A0A7R9Y2S4-F1
#
_cell.length_a   1.000
_cell.length_b   1.000
_cell.length_c   1.000
_cell.angle_alpha   90.00
_cell.angle_beta   90.00
_cell.angle_gamma   90.00
#
_symmetry.space_group_name_H-M   'P 1'
#
loop_
_entity.id
_entity.type
_entity.pdbx_description
1 polymer ?
#
loop_
_entity_poly.entity_id
_entity_poly.type
_entity_poly.pdbx_seq_one_letter_code
_entity_poly.pdbx_strand_id
1 'polypeptide(L)'
;ACGLLRAASAARPFAPSSSSARCRAALSSSRRRRRRAARVVDVSARAVIDVENDDEEERFPPPPPPSLGPGPLPLLDPTKGYTHVSPGVCDACANDVDARIAWVALLLGQLPSHRANATRTRDMLVGEGKLEDAETFMDRYALWERDYEAYLASVSLDDKAPGEGATLLDMVREKERLLRARGFDDLFAGMKAEENEIATALYRPIGLEIDDIWEPTPGAWYGPGEHPDPNAKANMIRAVIECCLAGNLFDAGSASAVQRIMFCEDGDPDDPDDAAEECKYVLDADALAETFAKARERVSHEKSGGWRFDSLSRVVERCTREKDVEKKIAPGWRRVLIFCDNAGADVMGMTMLAKALAAVGGKGTKVALVANDTAALNDVTYEELDEYLRAVTRRGGEFYDGDPILGAQMNGNMVAAVNSGQDSTLLNLNNCGSELNDWVNMQFQQVPAGDDWLIVLDGMGRSLESNWDAYKYVKDGVNVLNLAMVKSEINARRLDAEVYDCVVRLRRGGDPE
;
A
#
# COMPACT_ATOMS: atom_id res chain seq x y z
N ALA A 1 -30.78 -32.11 -54.08
CA ALA A 1 -29.64 -33.03 -54.30
C ALA A 1 -29.30 -33.67 -52.96
N CYS A 2 -29.15 -35.00 -52.97
CA CYS A 2 -28.84 -35.96 -51.90
C CYS A 2 -28.23 -35.39 -50.60
N GLY A 3 -28.60 -35.79 -49.38
CA GLY A 3 -29.35 -36.95 -48.91
C GLY A 3 -28.59 -37.64 -47.77
N LEU A 4 -29.27 -37.83 -46.63
CA LEU A 4 -29.25 -39.04 -45.76
C LEU A 4 -27.93 -39.31 -44.96
N LEU A 5 -27.91 -39.77 -43.70
CA LEU A 5 -28.83 -40.61 -42.93
C LEU A 5 -28.59 -40.49 -41.40
N ARG A 6 -29.69 -40.60 -40.64
CA ARG A 6 -29.77 -41.03 -39.23
C ARG A 6 -29.74 -42.57 -39.12
N ALA A 7 -29.25 -43.10 -37.99
CA ALA A 7 -29.82 -44.19 -37.15
C ALA A 7 -28.67 -44.87 -36.36
N ALA A 8 -28.58 -44.76 -35.03
CA ALA A 8 -29.33 -45.49 -33.99
C ALA A 8 -28.93 -46.98 -33.82
N SER A 9 -28.33 -47.34 -32.68
CA SER A 9 -28.86 -48.34 -31.70
C SER A 9 -27.77 -48.99 -30.80
N ALA A 10 -27.90 -48.71 -29.50
CA ALA A 10 -27.88 -49.59 -28.32
C ALA A 10 -26.76 -50.64 -28.02
N ALA A 11 -26.31 -50.56 -26.76
CA ALA A 11 -26.21 -51.63 -25.73
C ALA A 11 -24.83 -52.24 -25.34
N ARG A 12 -24.29 -51.70 -24.23
CA ARG A 12 -23.93 -52.35 -22.93
C ARG A 12 -22.66 -53.25 -22.81
N PRO A 13 -22.14 -53.48 -21.58
CA PRO A 13 -20.81 -53.03 -21.12
C PRO A 13 -19.83 -54.17 -20.77
N PHE A 14 -18.53 -53.89 -20.64
CA PHE A 14 -17.60 -54.73 -19.85
C PHE A 14 -16.36 -53.93 -19.38
N ALA A 15 -15.92 -54.23 -18.16
CA ALA A 15 -14.86 -53.55 -17.40
C ALA A 15 -13.46 -54.20 -17.62
N PRO A 16 -12.42 -53.91 -16.82
CA PRO A 16 -11.13 -53.37 -17.28
C PRO A 16 -10.01 -54.42 -17.40
N SER A 17 -8.95 -54.10 -18.15
CA SER A 17 -7.70 -54.87 -18.12
C SER A 17 -6.47 -53.97 -18.13
N SER A 18 -5.65 -54.16 -17.11
CA SER A 18 -4.28 -53.69 -16.92
C SER A 18 -3.34 -54.04 -18.07
N SER A 19 -2.42 -53.12 -18.42
CA SER A 19 -1.02 -53.49 -18.65
C SER A 19 -0.12 -52.25 -18.77
N SER A 20 0.95 -52.28 -18.00
CA SER A 20 2.13 -51.43 -18.03
C SER A 20 2.77 -51.29 -19.42
N ALA A 21 3.18 -50.07 -19.77
CA ALA A 21 4.25 -49.85 -20.74
C ALA A 21 5.06 -48.61 -20.35
N ARG A 22 6.30 -48.85 -19.89
CA ARG A 22 7.35 -47.84 -19.76
C ARG A 22 7.95 -47.61 -21.14
N CYS A 23 8.03 -46.36 -21.58
CA CYS A 23 8.92 -45.94 -22.65
C CYS A 23 9.91 -44.90 -22.13
N ARG A 24 11.20 -45.25 -22.18
CA ARG A 24 12.37 -44.38 -22.01
C ARG A 24 12.76 -43.79 -23.35
N ALA A 25 13.15 -42.53 -23.37
CA ALA A 25 14.22 -41.89 -24.17
C ALA A 25 13.96 -40.37 -24.12
N ALA A 26 14.90 -39.45 -24.10
CA ALA A 26 16.35 -39.44 -23.92
C ALA A 26 16.70 -37.96 -23.71
N LEU A 27 17.52 -37.63 -22.71
CA LEU A 27 18.13 -36.30 -22.56
C LEU A 27 19.65 -36.50 -22.57
N SER A 28 20.29 -36.02 -23.64
CA SER A 28 21.74 -36.00 -23.77
C SER A 28 22.30 -34.60 -23.50
N SER A 29 23.26 -34.57 -22.55
CA SER A 29 24.45 -33.70 -22.48
C SER A 29 24.20 -32.17 -22.47
N SER A 30 24.66 -31.40 -21.49
CA SER A 30 26.09 -31.27 -21.14
C SER A 30 26.24 -30.20 -20.03
N ARG A 31 27.21 -30.40 -19.12
CA ARG A 31 28.24 -29.42 -18.67
C ARG A 31 28.65 -29.64 -17.21
N ARG A 32 29.85 -30.22 -17.10
CA ARG A 32 30.95 -29.90 -16.15
C ARG A 32 30.58 -29.73 -14.67
N ARG A 33 30.73 -30.85 -13.94
CA ARG A 33 31.06 -30.85 -12.50
C ARG A 33 32.42 -30.19 -12.28
N ARG A 34 32.46 -29.09 -11.50
CA ARG A 34 33.62 -28.73 -10.67
C ARG A 34 33.19 -28.82 -9.21
N ARG A 35 33.80 -29.77 -8.50
CA ARG A 35 33.80 -29.86 -7.03
C ARG A 35 34.49 -28.61 -6.48
N ARG A 36 33.83 -27.86 -5.59
CA ARG A 36 34.53 -27.05 -4.59
C ARG A 36 34.01 -27.47 -3.23
N ALA A 37 34.94 -27.97 -2.43
CA ALA A 37 34.74 -28.45 -1.09
C ALA A 37 34.21 -27.33 -0.19
N ALA A 38 33.25 -27.67 0.67
CA ALA A 38 32.89 -26.87 1.82
C ALA A 38 34.14 -26.64 2.67
N ARG A 39 34.59 -25.38 2.75
CA ARG A 39 35.59 -24.94 3.72
C ARG A 39 34.78 -24.30 4.84
N VAL A 40 34.57 -25.06 5.91
CA VAL A 40 34.19 -24.51 7.21
C VAL A 40 35.34 -23.59 7.61
N VAL A 41 35.07 -22.28 7.62
CA VAL A 41 35.99 -21.29 8.17
C VAL A 41 35.54 -21.06 9.60
N ASP A 42 36.32 -21.62 10.52
CA ASP A 42 36.32 -21.26 11.94
C ASP A 42 36.78 -19.80 12.04
N VAL A 43 35.86 -18.88 12.35
CA VAL A 43 36.17 -17.47 12.57
C VAL A 43 36.39 -17.26 14.06
N SER A 44 37.54 -17.74 14.55
CA SER A 44 38.17 -17.20 15.75
C SER A 44 39.22 -16.19 15.31
N ALA A 45 38.77 -14.96 15.08
CA ALA A 45 39.65 -13.82 14.91
C ALA A 45 39.06 -12.67 15.72
N ARG A 46 39.64 -12.43 16.90
CA ARG A 46 39.54 -11.16 17.61
C ARG A 46 40.01 -10.06 16.66
N ALA A 47 39.07 -9.34 16.07
CA ALA A 47 39.35 -8.06 15.46
C ALA A 47 39.73 -7.10 16.59
N VAL A 48 41.00 -6.70 16.61
CA VAL A 48 41.44 -5.52 17.36
C VAL A 48 40.76 -4.34 16.65
N ILE A 49 39.77 -3.78 17.33
CA ILE A 49 39.14 -2.53 16.93
C ILE A 49 40.17 -1.44 17.24
N ASP A 50 40.78 -0.86 16.21
CA ASP A 50 41.40 0.45 16.35
C ASP A 50 40.26 1.44 16.57
N VAL A 51 40.06 1.79 17.85
CA VAL A 51 39.20 2.88 18.27
C VAL A 51 39.98 4.16 17.95
N GLU A 52 39.67 4.78 16.81
CA GLU A 52 39.91 6.22 16.69
C GLU A 52 39.06 6.89 17.79
N ASN A 53 39.75 7.49 18.77
CA ASN A 53 39.14 8.28 19.83
C ASN A 53 38.51 9.52 19.20
N ASP A 54 37.26 9.42 18.78
CA ASP A 54 36.35 10.56 18.82
C ASP A 54 35.94 10.73 20.29
N ASP A 55 36.51 11.75 20.94
CA ASP A 55 36.08 12.24 22.24
C ASP A 55 34.65 12.84 22.13
N GLU A 56 33.65 12.01 21.86
CA GLU A 56 32.26 12.36 22.16
C GLU A 56 32.04 12.06 23.65
N GLU A 57 32.18 13.11 24.48
CA GLU A 57 31.61 13.13 25.83
C GLU A 57 30.24 12.43 25.82
N GLU A 58 30.02 11.49 26.74
CA GLU A 58 28.70 10.90 27.04
C GLU A 58 27.70 12.02 27.39
N ARG A 59 27.20 12.73 26.39
CA ARG A 59 26.04 13.60 26.51
C ARG A 59 24.86 12.67 26.53
N PHE A 60 24.27 12.53 27.70
CA PHE A 60 22.92 12.00 27.82
C PHE A 60 22.05 12.67 26.75
N PRO A 61 21.30 11.90 25.94
CA PRO A 61 20.44 12.49 24.94
C PRO A 61 19.49 13.48 25.66
N PRO A 62 19.22 14.65 25.05
CA PRO A 62 18.31 15.60 25.64
C PRO A 62 16.97 14.89 25.94
N PRO A 63 16.27 15.27 27.03
CA PRO A 63 14.98 14.68 27.33
C PRO A 63 14.04 14.85 26.12
N PRO A 64 13.17 13.86 25.86
CA PRO A 64 12.21 13.97 24.78
C PRO A 64 11.35 15.23 24.96
N PRO A 65 10.92 15.86 23.86
CA PRO A 65 10.07 17.03 23.98
C PRO A 65 8.73 16.63 24.62
N PRO A 66 8.02 17.57 25.27
CA PRO A 66 6.71 17.27 25.82
C PRO A 66 5.76 16.78 24.72
N SER A 67 4.85 15.88 25.08
CA SER A 67 3.80 15.42 24.17
C SER A 67 2.97 16.61 23.71
N LEU A 68 2.70 16.68 22.40
CA LEU A 68 1.81 17.66 21.80
C LEU A 68 0.34 17.26 21.95
N GLY A 69 0.06 15.97 22.19
CA GLY A 69 -1.29 15.44 22.18
C GLY A 69 -1.91 15.39 20.77
N PRO A 70 -3.19 14.99 20.66
CA PRO A 70 -3.90 14.98 19.40
C PRO A 70 -4.16 16.41 18.90
N GLY A 71 -4.22 16.59 17.58
CA GLY A 71 -4.42 17.89 16.93
C GLY A 71 -3.83 17.94 15.52
N PRO A 72 -3.67 19.15 14.94
CA PRO A 72 -3.12 19.30 13.60
C PRO A 72 -1.71 18.72 13.47
N LEU A 73 -1.44 18.06 12.34
CA LEU A 73 -0.12 17.56 12.00
C LEU A 73 0.90 18.70 12.11
N PRO A 74 2.00 18.57 12.89
CA PRO A 74 2.92 19.67 13.14
C PRO A 74 3.66 20.20 11.90
N LEU A 75 3.57 19.52 10.75
CA LEU A 75 4.12 19.98 9.47
C LEU A 75 3.17 20.93 8.71
N LEU A 76 1.91 21.04 9.11
CA LEU A 76 1.00 22.06 8.61
C LEU A 76 1.46 23.45 9.04
N ASP A 77 1.26 24.42 8.16
CA ASP A 77 1.41 25.82 8.46
C ASP A 77 0.09 26.36 9.03
N PRO A 78 0.04 26.76 10.31
CA PRO A 78 -1.19 27.21 10.95
C PRO A 78 -1.76 28.49 10.32
N THR A 79 -0.97 29.23 9.52
CA THR A 79 -1.41 30.45 8.84
C THR A 79 -2.12 30.19 7.52
N LYS A 80 -1.98 28.98 6.95
CA LYS A 80 -2.48 28.64 5.61
C LYS A 80 -3.88 28.03 5.61
N GLY A 81 -4.48 27.80 6.78
CA GLY A 81 -5.87 27.36 6.92
C GLY A 81 -6.16 26.04 6.20
N TYR A 82 -5.46 24.96 6.59
CA TYR A 82 -5.61 23.65 5.96
C TYR A 82 -7.07 23.19 5.84
N THR A 83 -7.38 22.63 4.66
CA THR A 83 -8.57 21.83 4.43
C THR A 83 -8.18 20.49 3.81
N HIS A 84 -8.79 19.41 4.30
CA HIS A 84 -8.64 18.07 3.72
C HIS A 84 -9.44 17.92 2.43
N VAL A 85 -10.34 18.86 2.15
CA VAL A 85 -11.26 18.85 1.01
C VAL A 85 -10.47 19.04 -0.29
N SER A 86 -10.42 18.00 -1.10
CA SER A 86 -9.92 18.12 -2.47
C SER A 86 -10.98 18.83 -3.34
N PRO A 87 -10.59 19.86 -4.13
CA PRO A 87 -11.51 20.62 -4.97
C PRO A 87 -12.23 19.72 -5.97
N GLY A 88 -13.55 19.83 -6.09
CA GLY A 88 -14.39 19.02 -6.97
C GLY A 88 -14.76 17.63 -6.43
N VAL A 89 -14.42 17.32 -5.18
CA VAL A 89 -14.83 16.07 -4.50
C VAL A 89 -15.61 16.41 -3.24
N CYS A 90 -14.91 16.75 -2.15
CA CYS A 90 -15.58 16.90 -0.85
C CYS A 90 -16.35 18.23 -0.74
N ASP A 91 -15.91 19.29 -1.41
CA ASP A 91 -16.57 20.61 -1.48
C ASP A 91 -17.79 20.57 -2.39
N ALA A 92 -17.73 19.83 -3.50
CA ALA A 92 -18.85 19.63 -4.40
C ALA A 92 -20.01 18.95 -3.64
N CYS A 93 -19.74 17.89 -2.88
CA CYS A 93 -20.78 17.22 -2.08
C CYS A 93 -21.53 18.16 -1.12
N ALA A 94 -20.80 19.03 -0.42
CA ALA A 94 -21.44 19.93 0.55
C ALA A 94 -22.37 20.97 -0.11
N ASN A 95 -22.14 21.30 -1.39
CA ASN A 95 -22.78 22.43 -2.06
C ASN A 95 -23.68 22.04 -3.24
N ASP A 96 -23.54 20.84 -3.78
CA ASP A 96 -24.18 20.39 -5.02
C ASP A 96 -24.93 19.06 -4.79
N VAL A 97 -26.24 19.07 -5.07
CA VAL A 97 -27.10 17.89 -4.89
C VAL A 97 -26.79 16.78 -5.91
N ASP A 98 -26.44 17.13 -7.15
CA ASP A 98 -26.11 16.14 -8.18
C ASP A 98 -24.79 15.43 -7.83
N ALA A 99 -23.83 16.18 -7.27
CA ALA A 99 -22.60 15.60 -6.72
C ALA A 99 -22.90 14.63 -5.57
N ARG A 100 -23.77 14.99 -4.62
CA ARG A 100 -24.19 14.08 -3.53
C ARG A 100 -24.86 12.82 -4.07
N ILE A 101 -25.79 12.96 -5.02
CA ILE A 101 -26.49 11.82 -5.61
C ILE A 101 -25.49 10.86 -6.29
N ALA A 102 -24.52 11.40 -7.03
CA ALA A 102 -23.49 10.58 -7.68
C ALA A 102 -22.64 9.79 -6.66
N TRP A 103 -22.24 10.44 -5.56
CA TRP A 103 -21.49 9.76 -4.48
C TRP A 103 -22.34 8.75 -3.71
N VAL A 104 -23.60 9.06 -3.42
CA VAL A 104 -24.53 8.12 -2.81
C VAL A 104 -24.71 6.89 -3.69
N ALA A 105 -24.87 7.06 -5.00
CA ALA A 105 -24.96 5.95 -5.94
C ALA A 105 -23.69 5.08 -5.92
N LEU A 106 -22.50 5.70 -5.86
CA LEU A 106 -21.22 4.99 -5.74
C LEU A 106 -21.15 4.19 -4.43
N LEU A 107 -21.48 4.80 -3.29
CA LEU A 107 -21.43 4.16 -1.97
C LEU A 107 -22.45 3.01 -1.84
N LEU A 108 -23.67 3.18 -2.37
CA LEU A 108 -24.67 2.11 -2.43
C LEU A 108 -24.17 0.94 -3.30
N GLY A 109 -23.47 1.24 -4.40
CA GLY A 109 -22.83 0.23 -5.26
C GLY A 109 -21.78 -0.63 -4.56
N GLN A 110 -21.25 -0.19 -3.40
CA GLN A 110 -20.27 -0.96 -2.63
C GLN A 110 -20.91 -2.00 -1.68
N LEU A 111 -22.21 -1.92 -1.40
CA LEU A 111 -22.88 -2.80 -0.43
C LEU A 111 -22.76 -4.30 -0.75
N PRO A 112 -22.82 -4.76 -2.02
CA PRO A 112 -22.59 -6.17 -2.33
C PRO A 112 -21.21 -6.67 -1.86
N SER A 113 -20.17 -5.86 -2.03
CA SER A 113 -18.81 -6.17 -1.54
C SER A 113 -18.75 -6.18 -0.01
N HIS A 114 -19.40 -5.23 0.65
CA HIS A 114 -19.48 -5.20 2.12
C HIS A 114 -20.15 -6.47 2.67
N ARG A 115 -21.20 -6.97 2.00
CA ARG A 115 -21.90 -8.20 2.40
C ARG A 115 -21.02 -9.44 2.23
N ALA A 116 -20.24 -9.50 1.15
CA ALA A 116 -19.26 -10.56 0.93
C ALA A 116 -18.19 -10.54 2.05
N ASN A 117 -17.69 -9.36 2.41
CA ASN A 117 -16.69 -9.20 3.47
C ASN A 117 -17.23 -9.46 4.87
N ALA A 118 -18.47 -9.10 5.16
CA ALA A 118 -19.16 -9.53 6.37
C ALA A 118 -19.13 -11.05 6.51
N THR A 119 -19.41 -11.77 5.40
CA THR A 119 -19.38 -13.23 5.38
C THR A 119 -17.98 -13.77 5.61
N ARG A 120 -16.96 -13.24 4.92
CA ARG A 120 -15.55 -13.65 5.09
C ARG A 120 -15.07 -13.44 6.52
N THR A 121 -15.29 -12.25 7.06
CA THR A 121 -14.88 -11.90 8.43
C THR A 121 -15.58 -12.77 9.46
N ARG A 122 -16.88 -13.06 9.29
CA ARG A 122 -17.59 -14.02 10.13
C ARG A 122 -16.92 -15.39 10.08
N ASP A 123 -16.67 -15.93 8.89
CA ASP A 123 -16.12 -17.27 8.72
C ASP A 123 -14.71 -17.38 9.33
N MET A 124 -13.88 -16.35 9.16
CA MET A 124 -12.57 -16.22 9.82
C MET A 124 -12.72 -16.25 11.35
N LEU A 125 -13.52 -15.36 11.94
CA LEU A 125 -13.66 -15.25 13.38
C LEU A 125 -14.27 -16.51 14.01
N VAL A 126 -15.17 -17.20 13.29
CA VAL A 126 -15.69 -18.53 13.70
C VAL A 126 -14.58 -19.57 13.68
N GLY A 127 -13.78 -19.62 12.61
CA GLY A 127 -12.65 -20.55 12.50
C GLY A 127 -11.60 -20.36 13.60
N GLU A 128 -11.39 -19.11 14.03
CA GLU A 128 -10.48 -18.76 15.12
C GLU A 128 -11.09 -18.94 16.53
N GLY A 129 -12.39 -19.22 16.63
CA GLY A 129 -13.09 -19.28 17.91
C GLY A 129 -13.20 -17.93 18.62
N LYS A 130 -13.11 -16.82 17.87
CA LYS A 130 -13.20 -15.44 18.38
C LYS A 130 -14.61 -14.83 18.25
N LEU A 131 -15.57 -15.55 17.66
CA LEU A 131 -16.94 -15.08 17.50
C LEU A 131 -17.91 -15.87 18.38
N GLU A 132 -18.35 -15.28 19.48
CA GLU A 132 -19.29 -15.90 20.42
C GLU A 132 -20.72 -15.99 19.87
N ASP A 133 -21.12 -15.04 19.01
CA ASP A 133 -22.52 -14.84 18.59
C ASP A 133 -22.75 -14.98 17.07
N ALA A 134 -22.03 -15.95 16.47
CA ALA A 134 -21.97 -16.18 15.03
C ALA A 134 -23.33 -16.31 14.34
N GLU A 135 -24.33 -16.87 15.02
CA GLU A 135 -25.70 -17.04 14.49
C GLU A 135 -26.37 -15.71 14.15
N THR A 136 -26.04 -14.64 14.88
CA THR A 136 -26.69 -13.32 14.74
C THR A 136 -25.85 -12.31 13.98
N PHE A 137 -24.61 -12.64 13.61
CA PHE A 137 -23.67 -11.74 12.96
C PHE A 137 -24.23 -11.14 11.67
N MET A 138 -24.79 -11.99 10.80
CA MET A 138 -25.35 -11.52 9.52
C MET A 138 -26.66 -10.76 9.69
N ASP A 139 -27.44 -11.05 10.74
CA ASP A 139 -28.65 -10.27 11.06
C ASP A 139 -28.30 -8.85 11.51
N ARG A 140 -27.24 -8.70 12.33
CA ARG A 140 -26.71 -7.38 12.70
C ARG A 140 -26.21 -6.60 11.48
N TYR A 141 -25.58 -7.28 10.53
CA TYR A 141 -25.10 -6.69 9.28
C TYR A 141 -26.27 -6.25 8.39
N ALA A 142 -27.28 -7.09 8.19
CA ALA A 142 -28.45 -6.73 7.38
C ALA A 142 -29.19 -5.51 7.94
N LEU A 143 -29.30 -5.44 9.26
CA LEU A 143 -29.86 -4.28 9.92
C LEU A 143 -28.93 -3.04 9.79
N TRP A 144 -27.60 -3.18 9.72
CA TRP A 144 -26.65 -2.08 9.47
C TRP A 144 -26.86 -1.52 8.07
N GLU A 145 -26.91 -2.41 7.08
CA GLU A 145 -27.08 -2.08 5.67
C GLU A 145 -28.34 -1.21 5.48
N ARG A 146 -29.46 -1.62 6.08
CA ARG A 146 -30.71 -0.86 6.09
C ARG A 146 -30.59 0.54 6.71
N ASP A 147 -29.90 0.66 7.84
CA ASP A 147 -29.75 1.95 8.52
C ASP A 147 -28.83 2.89 7.70
N TYR A 148 -27.79 2.36 7.08
CA TYR A 148 -26.89 3.14 6.23
C TYR A 148 -27.56 3.56 4.91
N GLU A 149 -28.34 2.68 4.29
CA GLU A 149 -29.20 3.02 3.13
C GLU A 149 -30.17 4.15 3.47
N ALA A 150 -30.82 4.08 4.64
CA ALA A 150 -31.74 5.13 5.10
C ALA A 150 -31.01 6.48 5.29
N TYR A 151 -29.81 6.46 5.86
CA TYR A 151 -28.96 7.64 5.99
C TYR A 151 -28.60 8.22 4.61
N LEU A 152 -28.07 7.41 3.69
CA LEU A 152 -27.69 7.87 2.35
C LEU A 152 -28.89 8.41 1.55
N ALA A 153 -30.06 7.79 1.69
CA ALA A 153 -31.30 8.29 1.10
C ALA A 153 -31.66 9.70 1.62
N SER A 154 -31.40 9.98 2.90
CA SER A 154 -31.62 11.31 3.47
C SER A 154 -30.62 12.35 2.98
N VAL A 155 -29.37 11.94 2.70
CA VAL A 155 -28.31 12.83 2.16
C VAL A 155 -28.60 13.28 0.73
N SER A 156 -29.28 12.43 -0.05
CA SER A 156 -29.68 12.73 -1.43
C SER A 156 -30.86 13.69 -1.56
N LEU A 157 -31.47 14.13 -0.46
CA LEU A 157 -32.58 15.09 -0.51
C LEU A 157 -32.07 16.49 -0.87
N ASP A 158 -32.85 17.19 -1.69
CA ASP A 158 -32.64 18.60 -2.02
C ASP A 158 -33.32 19.50 -0.98
N ASP A 159 -32.90 19.37 0.28
CA ASP A 159 -33.49 20.06 1.43
C ASP A 159 -32.48 20.84 2.27
N LYS A 160 -31.20 20.87 1.86
CA LYS A 160 -30.10 21.55 2.57
C LYS A 160 -29.69 22.81 1.83
N ALA A 161 -29.36 23.87 2.59
CA ALA A 161 -28.75 25.05 2.00
C ALA A 161 -27.32 24.73 1.51
N PRO A 162 -26.77 25.50 0.55
CA PRO A 162 -25.37 25.38 0.17
C PRO A 162 -24.43 25.44 1.38
N GLY A 163 -23.55 24.47 1.50
CA GLY A 163 -22.58 24.34 2.60
C GLY A 163 -23.09 23.56 3.81
N GLU A 164 -24.36 23.15 3.80
CA GLU A 164 -24.98 22.33 4.84
C GLU A 164 -25.20 20.86 4.41
N GLY A 165 -24.88 20.52 3.15
CA GLY A 165 -24.90 19.15 2.67
C GLY A 165 -23.79 18.30 3.28
N ALA A 166 -24.04 16.99 3.42
CA ALA A 166 -23.00 16.07 3.87
C ALA A 166 -21.84 15.99 2.87
N THR A 167 -20.61 16.06 3.36
CA THR A 167 -19.40 15.79 2.57
C THR A 167 -19.20 14.29 2.35
N LEU A 168 -18.28 13.91 1.46
CA LEU A 168 -17.85 12.51 1.34
C LEU A 168 -17.32 11.97 2.68
N LEU A 169 -16.56 12.78 3.42
CA LEU A 169 -16.04 12.42 4.74
C LEU A 169 -17.16 12.12 5.74
N ASP A 170 -18.23 12.92 5.74
CA ASP A 170 -19.38 12.70 6.63
C ASP A 170 -20.09 11.39 6.29
N MET A 171 -20.26 11.08 4.99
CA MET A 171 -20.88 9.84 4.56
C MET A 171 -20.07 8.61 4.98
N VAL A 172 -18.75 8.60 4.77
CA VAL A 172 -17.91 7.47 5.17
C VAL A 172 -17.73 7.37 6.68
N ARG A 173 -17.71 8.49 7.42
CA ARG A 173 -17.69 8.46 8.90
C ARG A 173 -18.96 7.87 9.48
N GLU A 174 -20.13 8.22 8.93
CA GLU A 174 -21.39 7.67 9.40
C GLU A 174 -21.48 6.16 9.15
N LYS A 175 -20.97 5.70 8.00
CA LYS A 175 -20.82 4.28 7.68
C LYS A 175 -20.09 3.52 8.80
N GLU A 176 -18.90 3.99 9.16
CA GLU A 176 -18.06 3.38 10.20
C GLU A 176 -18.71 3.49 11.60
N ARG A 177 -19.32 4.64 11.92
CA ARG A 177 -20.05 4.82 13.18
C ARG A 177 -21.18 3.80 13.34
N LEU A 178 -21.95 3.57 12.28
CA LEU A 178 -23.05 2.60 12.27
C LEU A 178 -22.53 1.16 12.37
N LEU A 179 -21.40 0.82 11.72
CA LEU A 179 -20.77 -0.50 11.84
C LEU A 179 -20.39 -0.78 13.30
N ARG A 180 -19.64 0.13 13.92
CA ARG A 180 -19.17 0.01 15.31
C ARG A 180 -20.32 -0.04 16.30
N ALA A 181 -21.38 0.74 16.08
CA ALA A 181 -22.59 0.71 16.91
C ALA A 181 -23.29 -0.67 16.93
N ARG A 182 -22.94 -1.56 16.00
CA ARG A 182 -23.50 -2.91 15.87
C ARG A 182 -22.48 -4.02 16.13
N GLY A 183 -21.32 -3.65 16.69
CA GLY A 183 -20.25 -4.57 17.06
C GLY A 183 -19.42 -5.06 15.87
N PHE A 184 -19.36 -4.29 14.79
CA PHE A 184 -18.41 -4.53 13.71
C PHE A 184 -17.23 -3.57 13.90
N ASP A 185 -16.21 -4.02 14.63
CA ASP A 185 -14.97 -3.25 14.82
C ASP A 185 -14.15 -3.20 13.53
N ASP A 186 -14.16 -4.30 12.77
CA ASP A 186 -13.55 -4.41 11.45
C ASP A 186 -14.34 -5.39 10.58
N LEU A 187 -15.07 -4.86 9.60
CA LEU A 187 -15.86 -5.66 8.67
C LEU A 187 -14.99 -6.39 7.62
N PHE A 188 -13.76 -5.90 7.37
CA PHE A 188 -12.87 -6.37 6.32
C PHE A 188 -11.70 -7.23 6.84
N ALA A 189 -11.63 -7.48 8.16
CA ALA A 189 -10.57 -8.25 8.78
C ALA A 189 -10.29 -9.60 8.09
N GLY A 190 -11.32 -10.32 7.65
CA GLY A 190 -11.16 -11.58 6.90
C GLY A 190 -10.39 -11.42 5.60
N MET A 191 -10.78 -10.44 4.77
CA MET A 191 -10.08 -10.12 3.52
C MET A 191 -8.65 -9.63 3.79
N LYS A 192 -8.48 -8.70 4.73
CA LYS A 192 -7.16 -8.13 5.05
C LYS A 192 -6.18 -9.22 5.52
N ALA A 193 -6.65 -10.18 6.32
CA ALA A 193 -5.81 -11.30 6.77
C ALA A 193 -5.33 -12.16 5.59
N GLU A 194 -6.23 -12.54 4.67
CA GLU A 194 -5.90 -13.29 3.46
C GLU A 194 -4.88 -12.52 2.59
N GLU A 195 -5.11 -11.23 2.35
CA GLU A 195 -4.23 -10.40 1.53
C GLU A 195 -2.87 -10.13 2.19
N ASN A 196 -2.83 -9.94 3.51
CA ASN A 196 -1.58 -9.78 4.27
C ASN A 196 -0.73 -11.05 4.26
N GLU A 197 -1.34 -12.24 4.29
CA GLU A 197 -0.62 -13.50 4.16
C GLU A 197 0.08 -13.60 2.81
N ILE A 198 -0.66 -13.28 1.73
CA ILE A 198 -0.13 -13.25 0.36
C ILE A 198 1.00 -12.22 0.23
N ALA A 199 0.76 -11.00 0.70
CA ALA A 199 1.74 -9.92 0.68
C ALA A 199 3.02 -10.27 1.44
N THR A 200 2.89 -10.96 2.58
CA THR A 200 4.04 -11.43 3.36
C THR A 200 4.86 -12.46 2.59
N ALA A 201 4.20 -13.40 1.90
CA ALA A 201 4.87 -14.40 1.07
C ALA A 201 5.59 -13.78 -0.13
N LEU A 202 4.98 -12.79 -0.79
CA LEU A 202 5.54 -12.10 -1.96
C LEU A 202 6.64 -11.08 -1.60
N TYR A 203 6.63 -10.55 -0.37
CA TYR A 203 7.56 -9.49 0.05
C TYR A 203 9.03 -9.87 -0.21
N ARG A 204 9.47 -11.06 0.21
CA ARG A 204 10.91 -11.41 0.11
C ARG A 204 11.39 -11.62 -1.33
N PRO A 205 10.70 -12.42 -2.18
CA PRO A 205 11.09 -12.54 -3.58
C PRO A 205 11.19 -11.19 -4.30
N ILE A 206 10.18 -10.33 -4.14
CA ILE A 206 10.17 -8.99 -4.75
C ILE A 206 11.27 -8.11 -4.15
N GLY A 207 11.46 -8.18 -2.84
CA GLY A 207 12.52 -7.44 -2.15
C GLY A 207 13.90 -7.82 -2.65
N LEU A 208 14.16 -9.10 -2.93
CA LEU A 208 15.42 -9.58 -3.52
C LEU A 208 15.59 -9.06 -4.95
N GLU A 209 14.54 -9.06 -5.78
CA GLU A 209 14.61 -8.47 -7.12
C GLU A 209 15.00 -6.99 -7.09
N ILE A 210 14.45 -6.23 -6.13
CA ILE A 210 14.74 -4.80 -5.95
C ILE A 210 16.15 -4.59 -5.40
N ASP A 211 16.56 -5.40 -4.42
CA ASP A 211 17.91 -5.35 -3.82
C ASP A 211 19.00 -5.69 -4.86
N ASP A 212 18.71 -6.62 -5.78
CA ASP A 212 19.60 -6.98 -6.90
C ASP A 212 19.81 -5.81 -7.89
N ILE A 213 18.86 -4.87 -7.98
CA ILE A 213 19.03 -3.64 -8.77
C ILE A 213 19.99 -2.70 -8.04
N TRP A 214 19.73 -2.44 -6.75
CA TRP A 214 20.59 -1.66 -5.88
C TRP A 214 20.27 -1.90 -4.41
N GLU A 215 21.30 -2.17 -3.62
CA GLU A 215 21.23 -2.22 -2.16
C GLU A 215 22.37 -1.38 -1.53
N PRO A 216 22.23 -0.95 -0.26
CA PRO A 216 23.35 -0.32 0.44
C PRO A 216 24.49 -1.32 0.62
N THR A 217 25.73 -0.94 0.29
CA THR A 217 26.89 -1.84 0.34
C THR A 217 27.10 -2.42 1.76
N PRO A 218 27.30 -3.75 1.93
CA PRO A 218 27.52 -4.35 3.24
C PRO A 218 28.69 -3.72 4.00
N GLY A 219 28.43 -3.23 5.22
CA GLY A 219 29.42 -2.49 6.03
C GLY A 219 29.52 -1.00 5.70
N ALA A 220 28.97 -0.55 4.57
CA ALA A 220 28.85 0.85 4.18
C ALA A 220 27.52 1.47 4.65
N TRP A 221 27.14 1.22 5.91
CA TRP A 221 26.36 2.21 6.66
C TRP A 221 27.11 3.56 6.74
N TYR A 222 28.39 3.55 6.34
CA TYR A 222 29.28 4.66 6.02
C TYR A 222 29.48 4.81 4.49
N GLY A 223 28.68 5.65 3.84
CA GLY A 223 29.01 6.24 2.53
C GLY A 223 28.76 5.38 1.28
N PRO A 224 28.77 6.00 0.09
CA PRO A 224 28.40 5.33 -1.16
C PRO A 224 29.53 4.39 -1.58
N GLY A 225 29.34 3.08 -1.42
CA GLY A 225 30.06 2.14 -2.28
C GLY A 225 29.65 2.42 -3.72
N GLU A 226 30.62 2.55 -4.63
CA GLU A 226 30.33 2.72 -6.05
C GLU A 226 29.68 1.43 -6.58
N HIS A 227 28.39 1.51 -6.91
CA HIS A 227 27.72 0.45 -7.66
C HIS A 227 28.27 0.47 -9.10
N PRO A 228 28.54 -0.69 -9.74
CA PRO A 228 29.12 -0.74 -11.09
C PRO A 228 28.26 -0.03 -12.15
N ASP A 229 26.94 -0.02 -11.96
CA ASP A 229 26.01 0.74 -12.77
C ASP A 229 25.66 2.07 -12.05
N PRO A 230 26.00 3.24 -12.64
CA PRO A 230 25.67 4.55 -12.05
C PRO A 230 24.16 4.83 -11.98
N ASN A 231 23.35 4.12 -12.78
CA ASN A 231 21.89 4.29 -12.81
C ASN A 231 21.16 3.33 -11.87
N ALA A 232 21.86 2.38 -11.24
CA ALA A 232 21.26 1.35 -10.40
C ALA A 232 20.32 1.91 -9.32
N LYS A 233 20.75 2.97 -8.61
CA LYS A 233 19.90 3.61 -7.60
C LYS A 233 18.65 4.25 -8.19
N ALA A 234 18.75 4.88 -9.37
CA ALA A 234 17.59 5.44 -10.07
C ALA A 234 16.62 4.35 -10.52
N ASN A 235 17.15 3.25 -11.05
CA ASN A 235 16.38 2.08 -11.48
C ASN A 235 15.67 1.40 -10.30
N MET A 236 16.33 1.30 -9.15
CA MET A 236 15.74 0.78 -7.91
C MET A 236 14.58 1.67 -7.45
N ILE A 237 14.77 2.99 -7.42
CA ILE A 237 13.70 3.93 -7.03
C ILE A 237 12.49 3.81 -7.97
N ARG A 238 12.71 3.69 -9.28
CA ARG A 238 11.63 3.44 -10.24
C ARG A 238 10.91 2.12 -9.94
N ALA A 239 11.65 1.02 -9.79
CA ALA A 239 11.08 -0.30 -9.54
C ALA A 239 10.25 -0.35 -8.25
N VAL A 240 10.68 0.39 -7.22
CA VAL A 240 9.95 0.54 -5.96
C VAL A 240 8.65 1.34 -6.14
N ILE A 241 8.67 2.45 -6.90
CA ILE A 241 7.45 3.21 -7.20
C ILE A 241 6.47 2.38 -8.05
N GLU A 242 6.96 1.63 -9.03
CA GLU A 242 6.14 0.69 -9.80
C GLU A 242 5.54 -0.40 -8.90
N CYS A 243 6.29 -0.89 -7.90
CA CYS A 243 5.79 -1.83 -6.90
C CYS A 243 4.66 -1.21 -6.06
N CYS A 244 4.80 0.04 -5.64
CA CYS A 244 3.76 0.79 -4.93
C CYS A 244 2.47 0.91 -5.76
N LEU A 245 2.59 1.37 -7.01
CA LEU A 245 1.45 1.53 -7.91
C LEU A 245 0.78 0.19 -8.22
N ALA A 246 1.56 -0.89 -8.33
CA ALA A 246 1.05 -2.24 -8.54
C ALA A 246 0.28 -2.74 -7.30
N GLY A 247 0.77 -2.44 -6.09
CA GLY A 247 0.05 -2.70 -4.83
C GLY A 247 -1.32 -2.04 -4.83
N ASN A 248 -1.37 -0.73 -5.13
CA ASN A 248 -2.62 0.01 -5.18
C ASN A 248 -3.58 -0.52 -6.28
N LEU A 249 -3.06 -1.01 -7.42
CA LEU A 249 -3.86 -1.64 -8.48
C LEU A 249 -4.38 -3.02 -8.09
N PHE A 250 -3.53 -3.86 -7.50
CA PHE A 250 -3.84 -5.24 -7.14
C PHE A 250 -4.96 -5.32 -6.09
N ASP A 251 -4.93 -4.40 -5.14
CA ASP A 251 -5.92 -4.25 -4.09
C ASP A 251 -7.30 -3.74 -4.59
N ALA A 252 -7.37 -3.11 -5.78
CA ALA A 252 -8.61 -2.51 -6.32
C ALA A 252 -9.74 -3.52 -6.66
N GLY A 253 -9.55 -4.81 -6.41
CA GLY A 253 -10.57 -5.82 -6.62
C GLY A 253 -10.04 -7.23 -6.39
N SER A 254 -10.03 -7.63 -5.14
CA SER A 254 -10.17 -9.03 -4.74
C SER A 254 -11.16 -9.74 -5.69
N ALA A 255 -10.64 -10.73 -6.41
CA ALA A 255 -11.22 -11.43 -7.57
C ALA A 255 -11.44 -10.62 -8.87
N SER A 256 -12.16 -9.50 -8.86
CA SER A 256 -12.65 -8.87 -10.11
C SER A 256 -11.64 -7.95 -10.82
N ALA A 257 -10.74 -7.27 -10.09
CA ALA A 257 -9.63 -6.53 -10.70
C ALA A 257 -8.52 -7.49 -11.14
N VAL A 258 -8.26 -8.52 -10.34
CA VAL A 258 -7.39 -9.65 -10.72
C VAL A 258 -7.89 -10.33 -12.00
N GLN A 259 -9.20 -10.60 -12.12
CA GLN A 259 -9.79 -11.13 -13.35
C GLN A 259 -9.59 -10.18 -14.55
N ARG A 260 -9.82 -8.87 -14.39
CA ARG A 260 -9.57 -7.91 -15.49
C ARG A 260 -8.08 -7.78 -15.86
N ILE A 261 -7.17 -7.95 -14.91
CA ILE A 261 -5.71 -7.96 -15.16
C ILE A 261 -5.28 -9.28 -15.82
N MET A 262 -5.90 -10.41 -15.47
CA MET A 262 -5.56 -11.74 -16.01
C MET A 262 -6.23 -12.06 -17.35
N PHE A 263 -7.42 -11.50 -17.64
CA PHE A 263 -8.29 -11.96 -18.74
C PHE A 263 -8.72 -10.86 -19.74
N CYS A 264 -8.33 -9.59 -19.56
CA CYS A 264 -8.60 -8.55 -20.57
C CYS A 264 -7.38 -8.28 -21.47
N GLU A 265 -7.04 -9.26 -22.30
CA GLU A 265 -6.81 -9.05 -23.72
C GLU A 265 -7.85 -9.98 -24.42
N ASP A 266 -8.79 -9.42 -25.18
CA ASP A 266 -9.75 -10.13 -26.08
C ASP A 266 -11.17 -10.53 -25.60
N GLY A 267 -11.79 -9.89 -24.60
CA GLY A 267 -13.21 -10.12 -24.22
C GLY A 267 -14.17 -8.96 -24.56
N ASP A 268 -15.33 -9.25 -25.16
CA ASP A 268 -16.40 -8.28 -25.46
C ASP A 268 -17.12 -7.85 -24.15
N PRO A 269 -17.11 -6.57 -23.77
CA PRO A 269 -17.68 -6.10 -22.51
C PRO A 269 -19.22 -6.26 -22.40
N ASP A 270 -19.91 -6.62 -23.48
CA ASP A 270 -21.37 -6.78 -23.53
C ASP A 270 -21.84 -8.25 -23.52
N ASP A 271 -20.97 -9.26 -23.27
CA ASP A 271 -21.40 -10.67 -23.17
C ASP A 271 -22.06 -10.95 -21.79
N PRO A 272 -23.37 -11.24 -21.74
CA PRO A 272 -24.09 -11.50 -20.49
C PRO A 272 -23.72 -12.83 -19.81
N ASP A 273 -23.01 -13.75 -20.49
CA ASP A 273 -22.57 -15.01 -19.90
C ASP A 273 -21.27 -14.87 -19.08
N ASP A 274 -20.47 -13.81 -19.26
CA ASP A 274 -19.24 -13.56 -18.49
C ASP A 274 -19.48 -12.87 -17.14
N ALA A 275 -20.65 -12.25 -16.95
CA ALA A 275 -21.00 -11.53 -15.71
C ALA A 275 -21.44 -12.45 -14.55
N ALA A 276 -21.53 -13.76 -14.77
CA ALA A 276 -22.19 -14.70 -13.85
C ALA A 276 -21.27 -15.74 -13.18
N GLU A 277 -19.98 -15.82 -13.50
CA GLU A 277 -19.02 -16.64 -12.77
C GLU A 277 -18.08 -15.78 -11.92
N GLU A 278 -18.52 -15.45 -10.69
CA GLU A 278 -17.59 -15.23 -9.58
C GLU A 278 -16.87 -16.55 -9.29
N CYS A 279 -15.91 -16.91 -10.15
CA CYS A 279 -15.05 -18.03 -9.90
C CYS A 279 -14.17 -17.72 -8.69
N LYS A 280 -14.52 -18.35 -7.56
CA LYS A 280 -13.65 -18.57 -6.39
C LYS A 280 -12.41 -19.35 -6.82
N TYR A 281 -11.47 -18.70 -7.51
CA TYR A 281 -10.13 -19.24 -7.65
C TYR A 281 -9.35 -18.85 -6.41
N VAL A 282 -9.10 -19.82 -5.54
CA VAL A 282 -7.97 -19.75 -4.60
C VAL A 282 -6.74 -19.85 -5.48
N LEU A 283 -6.20 -18.70 -5.86
CA LEU A 283 -4.92 -18.65 -6.58
C LEU A 283 -3.85 -19.17 -5.62
N ASP A 284 -3.04 -20.12 -6.08
CA ASP A 284 -1.86 -20.51 -5.32
C ASP A 284 -0.80 -19.40 -5.35
N ALA A 285 0.24 -19.53 -4.51
CA ALA A 285 1.27 -18.49 -4.38
C ALA A 285 1.96 -18.14 -5.72
N ASP A 286 2.10 -19.12 -6.63
CA ASP A 286 2.70 -18.91 -7.94
C ASP A 286 1.78 -18.07 -8.84
N ALA A 287 0.48 -18.37 -8.88
CA ALA A 287 -0.49 -17.61 -9.66
C ALA A 287 -0.69 -16.18 -9.11
N LEU A 288 -0.60 -15.99 -7.79
CA LEU A 288 -0.62 -14.66 -7.16
C LEU A 288 0.61 -13.83 -7.51
N ALA A 289 1.80 -14.45 -7.48
CA ALA A 289 3.04 -13.80 -7.92
C ALA A 289 2.95 -13.38 -9.40
N GLU A 290 2.42 -14.24 -10.27
CA GLU A 290 2.21 -13.91 -11.68
C GLU A 290 1.22 -12.75 -11.86
N THR A 291 0.14 -12.74 -11.09
CA THR A 291 -0.85 -11.66 -11.12
C THR A 291 -0.24 -10.33 -10.68
N PHE A 292 0.55 -10.33 -9.60
CA PHE A 292 1.24 -9.13 -9.14
C PHE A 292 2.31 -8.67 -10.15
N ALA A 293 3.00 -9.59 -10.81
CA ALA A 293 3.93 -9.27 -11.89
C ALA A 293 3.21 -8.59 -13.08
N LYS A 294 2.02 -9.06 -13.47
CA LYS A 294 1.18 -8.39 -14.49
C LYS A 294 0.73 -7.00 -14.04
N ALA A 295 0.38 -6.83 -12.77
CA ALA A 295 0.05 -5.52 -12.21
C ALA A 295 1.25 -4.56 -12.32
N ARG A 296 2.46 -5.00 -11.94
CA ARG A 296 3.71 -4.24 -12.12
C ARG A 296 4.02 -3.91 -13.58
N GLU A 297 3.78 -4.85 -14.49
CA GLU A 297 3.94 -4.65 -15.93
C GLU A 297 3.01 -3.55 -16.45
N ARG A 298 1.73 -3.58 -16.03
CA ARG A 298 0.71 -2.61 -16.44
C ARG A 298 1.02 -1.19 -15.97
N VAL A 299 1.54 -1.05 -14.75
CA VAL A 299 1.92 0.27 -14.20
C VAL A 299 3.36 0.66 -14.53
N SER A 300 4.09 -0.16 -15.29
CA SER A 300 5.48 0.12 -15.59
C SER A 300 5.62 1.43 -16.35
N HIS A 301 6.53 2.29 -15.86
CA HIS A 301 6.79 3.59 -16.44
C HIS A 301 7.24 3.49 -17.90
N GLU A 302 8.13 2.53 -18.20
CA GLU A 302 8.64 2.32 -19.55
C GLU A 302 7.57 1.82 -20.52
N LYS A 303 6.71 0.89 -20.08
CA LYS A 303 5.68 0.28 -20.94
C LYS A 303 4.46 1.18 -21.15
N SER A 304 4.11 1.99 -20.15
CA SER A 304 3.03 2.97 -20.25
C SER A 304 3.42 4.22 -21.04
N GLY A 305 4.71 4.45 -21.30
CA GLY A 305 5.19 5.68 -21.94
C GLY A 305 5.22 6.88 -20.99
N GLY A 306 5.23 6.62 -19.68
CA GLY A 306 5.11 7.62 -18.62
C GLY A 306 3.77 7.56 -17.91
N TRP A 307 3.70 8.15 -16.71
CA TRP A 307 2.47 8.24 -15.94
C TRP A 307 1.73 9.55 -16.21
N ARG A 308 0.41 9.57 -15.96
CA ARG A 308 -0.40 10.79 -16.17
C ARG A 308 0.11 11.97 -15.36
N PHE A 309 0.43 11.73 -14.09
CA PHE A 309 1.18 12.67 -13.26
C PHE A 309 2.52 12.04 -12.95
N ASP A 310 3.59 12.64 -13.47
CA ASP A 310 4.91 12.02 -13.48
C ASP A 310 5.99 12.97 -12.95
N SER A 311 6.32 12.78 -11.67
CA SER A 311 7.45 13.40 -10.99
C SER A 311 8.60 12.42 -10.77
N LEU A 312 8.67 11.29 -11.51
CA LEU A 312 9.72 10.29 -11.33
C LEU A 312 11.12 10.91 -11.41
N SER A 313 11.34 11.76 -12.42
CA SER A 313 12.61 12.46 -12.62
C SER A 313 13.04 13.28 -11.40
N ARG A 314 12.11 14.02 -10.77
CA ARG A 314 12.36 14.82 -9.57
C ARG A 314 12.67 13.96 -8.36
N VAL A 315 11.96 12.84 -8.20
CA VAL A 315 12.21 11.88 -7.10
C VAL A 315 13.59 11.23 -7.28
N VAL A 316 13.91 10.79 -8.50
CA VAL A 316 15.22 10.22 -8.84
C VAL A 316 16.34 11.22 -8.59
N GLU A 317 16.22 12.45 -9.11
CA GLU A 317 17.22 13.52 -8.90
C GLU A 317 17.49 13.74 -7.40
N ARG A 318 16.43 13.77 -6.58
CA ARG A 318 16.57 13.90 -5.13
C ARG A 318 17.30 12.71 -4.51
N CYS A 319 16.96 11.49 -4.92
CA CYS A 319 17.54 10.25 -4.38
C CYS A 319 18.98 9.99 -4.86
N THR A 320 19.39 10.54 -6.00
CA THR A 320 20.72 10.31 -6.59
C THR A 320 21.69 11.47 -6.41
N ARG A 321 21.27 12.62 -5.86
CA ARG A 321 22.15 13.77 -5.61
C ARG A 321 23.41 13.37 -4.82
N GLU A 322 24.53 13.91 -5.25
CA GLU A 322 25.81 13.70 -4.59
C GLU A 322 25.79 14.28 -3.17
N LYS A 323 26.39 13.55 -2.24
CA LYS A 323 26.51 14.00 -0.85
C LYS A 323 27.55 15.12 -0.79
N ASP A 324 27.13 16.29 -0.34
CA ASP A 324 27.99 17.45 -0.09
C ASP A 324 27.84 17.84 1.38
N VAL A 325 28.87 17.54 2.18
CA VAL A 325 28.86 17.76 3.63
C VAL A 325 28.88 19.25 3.97
N GLU A 326 29.59 20.06 3.18
CA GLU A 326 29.70 21.51 3.41
C GLU A 326 28.36 22.19 3.15
N LYS A 327 27.67 21.80 2.08
CA LYS A 327 26.34 22.34 1.72
C LYS A 327 25.18 21.61 2.41
N LYS A 328 25.47 20.64 3.27
CA LYS A 328 24.48 19.79 3.96
C LYS A 328 23.50 19.09 3.00
N ILE A 329 24.00 18.68 1.84
CA ILE A 329 23.24 17.94 0.84
C ILE A 329 23.51 16.44 1.04
N ALA A 330 22.45 15.64 1.11
CA ALA A 330 22.55 14.18 1.22
C ALA A 330 21.45 13.51 0.38
N PRO A 331 21.69 12.40 -0.32
CA PRO A 331 20.68 11.75 -1.14
C PRO A 331 19.36 11.49 -0.39
N GLY A 332 18.23 11.71 -1.06
CA GLY A 332 16.89 11.50 -0.52
C GLY A 332 16.43 12.55 0.49
N TRP A 333 15.60 12.11 1.43
CA TRP A 333 15.02 12.90 2.52
C TRP A 333 15.44 12.33 3.87
N ARG A 334 15.51 13.18 4.89
CA ARG A 334 15.91 12.74 6.24
C ARG A 334 14.74 12.31 7.11
N ARG A 335 13.56 12.85 6.85
CA ARG A 335 12.32 12.57 7.60
C ARG A 335 11.22 12.28 6.60
N VAL A 336 10.63 11.10 6.70
CA VAL A 336 9.58 10.64 5.79
C VAL A 336 8.40 10.17 6.61
N LEU A 337 7.20 10.66 6.26
CA LEU A 337 5.92 10.11 6.70
C LEU A 337 5.27 9.47 5.50
N ILE A 338 4.87 8.21 5.59
CA ILE A 338 4.13 7.50 4.54
C ILE A 338 2.76 7.16 5.13
N PHE A 339 1.72 7.88 4.73
CA PHE A 339 0.35 7.59 5.14
C PHE A 339 -0.19 6.46 4.27
N CYS A 340 -0.12 5.23 4.78
CA CYS A 340 -0.48 4.00 4.06
C CYS A 340 -2.00 3.93 3.83
N ASP A 341 -2.42 3.43 2.67
CA ASP A 341 -3.82 3.18 2.32
C ASP A 341 -4.24 1.78 2.80
N ASN A 342 -4.18 0.78 1.92
CA ASN A 342 -4.76 -0.54 2.16
C ASN A 342 -3.77 -1.57 2.71
N ALA A 343 -4.32 -2.63 3.30
CA ALA A 343 -3.58 -3.82 3.68
C ALA A 343 -3.07 -4.59 2.43
N GLY A 344 -2.39 -5.72 2.66
CA GLY A 344 -1.98 -6.62 1.59
C GLY A 344 -0.90 -6.05 0.68
N ALA A 345 -1.14 -6.11 -0.64
CA ALA A 345 -0.14 -5.76 -1.63
C ALA A 345 0.23 -4.27 -1.63
N ASP A 346 -0.66 -3.41 -1.13
CA ASP A 346 -0.41 -1.97 -1.04
C ASP A 346 0.60 -1.65 0.06
N VAL A 347 0.34 -2.10 1.30
CA VAL A 347 1.30 -1.95 2.41
C VAL A 347 2.65 -2.64 2.13
N MET A 348 2.68 -3.73 1.35
CA MET A 348 3.92 -4.33 0.84
C MET A 348 4.72 -3.33 0.00
N GLY A 349 4.06 -2.67 -0.97
CA GLY A 349 4.67 -1.62 -1.78
C GLY A 349 5.19 -0.45 -0.95
N MET A 350 4.37 0.07 -0.02
CA MET A 350 4.78 1.14 0.90
C MET A 350 5.94 0.74 1.80
N THR A 351 6.00 -0.53 2.23
CA THR A 351 7.13 -1.05 3.02
C THR A 351 8.41 -1.11 2.21
N MET A 352 8.34 -1.51 0.93
CA MET A 352 9.50 -1.44 0.01
C MET A 352 9.97 0.00 -0.20
N LEU A 353 9.04 0.95 -0.32
CA LEU A 353 9.35 2.37 -0.40
C LEU A 353 10.04 2.88 0.86
N ALA A 354 9.54 2.51 2.04
CA ALA A 354 10.17 2.88 3.31
C ALA A 354 11.61 2.34 3.40
N LYS A 355 11.79 1.06 3.07
CA LYS A 355 13.10 0.40 3.03
C LYS A 355 14.07 1.11 2.09
N ALA A 356 13.63 1.43 0.88
CA ALA A 356 14.43 2.09 -0.14
C ALA A 356 14.82 3.52 0.27
N LEU A 357 13.86 4.32 0.76
CA LEU A 357 14.11 5.70 1.19
C LEU A 357 15.07 5.74 2.40
N ALA A 358 14.91 4.82 3.35
CA ALA A 358 15.81 4.67 4.48
C ALA A 358 17.23 4.26 4.04
N ALA A 359 17.35 3.37 3.06
CA ALA A 359 18.64 2.97 2.49
C ALA A 359 19.33 4.11 1.73
N VAL A 360 18.57 4.87 0.91
CA VAL A 360 19.08 6.01 0.14
C VAL A 360 19.56 7.14 1.05
N GLY A 361 18.77 7.50 2.07
CA GLY A 361 19.14 8.56 3.02
C GLY A 361 20.23 8.15 4.01
N GLY A 362 20.40 6.85 4.24
CA GLY A 362 21.43 6.31 5.12
C GLY A 362 21.22 6.65 6.61
N LYS A 363 22.28 6.51 7.40
CA LYS A 363 22.24 6.62 8.87
C LYS A 363 21.61 7.95 9.33
N GLY A 364 20.60 7.84 10.21
CA GLY A 364 19.87 8.97 10.77
C GLY A 364 18.70 9.48 9.92
N THR A 365 18.37 8.77 8.83
CA THR A 365 17.05 8.87 8.18
C THR A 365 16.01 8.21 9.06
N LYS A 366 14.83 8.82 9.16
CA LYS A 366 13.69 8.29 9.90
C LYS A 366 12.48 8.26 8.98
N VAL A 367 11.90 7.09 8.82
CA VAL A 367 10.71 6.83 8.02
C VAL A 367 9.63 6.27 8.95
N ALA A 368 8.49 6.92 8.99
CA ALA A 368 7.29 6.41 9.64
C ALA A 368 6.33 5.90 8.57
N LEU A 369 5.97 4.61 8.65
CA LEU A 369 4.78 4.08 8.00
C LEU A 369 3.59 4.38 8.93
N VAL A 370 2.67 5.20 8.47
CA VAL A 370 1.62 5.83 9.28
C VAL A 370 0.29 5.20 8.88
N ALA A 371 -0.36 4.54 9.84
CA ALA A 371 -1.57 3.73 9.60
C ALA A 371 -2.73 4.17 10.50
N ASN A 372 -3.95 3.75 10.17
CA ASN A 372 -5.15 4.11 10.93
C ASN A 372 -5.13 3.53 12.35
N ASP A 373 -5.79 4.21 13.28
CA ASP A 373 -6.01 3.69 14.64
C ASP A 373 -7.08 2.59 14.63
N THR A 374 -8.14 2.80 13.84
CA THR A 374 -9.27 1.88 13.73
C THR A 374 -9.55 1.53 12.28
N ALA A 375 -10.14 0.36 12.05
CA ALA A 375 -10.46 -0.09 10.71
C ALA A 375 -11.44 0.85 10.00
N ALA A 376 -11.22 1.03 8.70
CA ALA A 376 -12.13 1.70 7.78
C ALA A 376 -11.94 1.04 6.40
N LEU A 377 -12.95 0.29 5.93
CA LEU A 377 -12.78 -0.62 4.78
C LEU A 377 -11.53 -1.53 4.94
N ASN A 378 -10.79 -1.73 3.85
CA ASN A 378 -9.55 -2.51 3.79
C ASN A 378 -8.30 -1.70 4.12
N ASP A 379 -8.44 -0.47 4.64
CA ASP A 379 -7.31 0.31 5.12
C ASP A 379 -6.52 -0.45 6.18
N VAL A 380 -5.19 -0.34 6.13
CA VAL A 380 -4.32 -0.95 7.13
C VAL A 380 -4.38 -0.16 8.45
N THR A 381 -4.59 -0.88 9.55
CA THR A 381 -4.49 -0.32 10.90
C THR A 381 -3.06 -0.39 11.42
N TYR A 382 -2.74 0.38 12.46
CA TYR A 382 -1.43 0.37 13.11
C TYR A 382 -1.01 -1.03 13.57
N GLU A 383 -1.91 -1.76 14.24
CA GLU A 383 -1.62 -3.09 14.76
C GLU A 383 -1.32 -4.09 13.63
N GLU A 384 -2.10 -4.03 12.53
CA GLU A 384 -1.88 -4.87 11.35
C GLU A 384 -0.58 -4.52 10.63
N LEU A 385 -0.25 -3.24 10.50
CA LEU A 385 1.01 -2.79 9.92
C LEU A 385 2.20 -3.26 10.76
N ASP A 386 2.14 -3.11 12.09
CA ASP A 386 3.22 -3.55 12.97
C ASP A 386 3.39 -5.08 12.94
N GLU A 387 2.29 -5.84 12.91
CA GLU A 387 2.33 -7.29 12.73
C GLU A 387 2.95 -7.68 11.37
N TYR A 388 2.54 -7.01 10.29
CA TYR A 388 3.09 -7.22 8.95
C TYR A 388 4.60 -6.97 8.92
N LEU A 389 5.07 -5.84 9.45
CA LEU A 389 6.51 -5.51 9.51
C LEU A 389 7.31 -6.55 10.31
N ARG A 390 6.76 -7.03 11.42
CA ARG A 390 7.36 -8.13 12.21
C ARG A 390 7.40 -9.44 11.43
N ALA A 391 6.37 -9.74 10.65
CA ALA A 391 6.30 -10.95 9.85
C ALA A 391 7.38 -10.95 8.75
N VAL A 392 7.52 -9.85 7.99
CA VAL A 392 8.48 -9.79 6.87
C VAL A 392 9.94 -9.65 7.29
N THR A 393 10.20 -9.30 8.56
CA THR A 393 11.57 -9.19 9.12
C THR A 393 11.98 -10.36 10.02
N ARG A 394 11.07 -11.29 10.30
CA ARG A 394 11.31 -12.42 11.23
C ARG A 394 12.46 -13.31 10.74
N ARG A 395 13.53 -13.41 11.55
CA ARG A 395 14.71 -14.23 11.24
C ARG A 395 14.53 -15.67 11.73
N GLY A 396 15.18 -16.61 11.05
CA GLY A 396 15.32 -17.99 11.52
C GLY A 396 14.07 -18.87 11.37
N GLY A 397 13.18 -18.56 10.42
CA GLY A 397 12.11 -19.46 10.03
C GLY A 397 12.64 -20.68 9.27
N GLU A 398 12.01 -21.83 9.46
CA GLU A 398 12.41 -23.10 8.83
C GLU A 398 12.31 -23.04 7.28
N PHE A 399 11.34 -22.26 6.77
CA PHE A 399 11.04 -22.13 5.35
C PHE A 399 11.34 -20.75 4.77
N TYR A 400 11.51 -19.73 5.63
CA TYR A 400 11.65 -18.33 5.23
C TYR A 400 12.54 -17.58 6.24
N ASP A 401 13.55 -16.89 5.73
CA ASP A 401 14.34 -15.93 6.51
C ASP A 401 13.94 -14.51 6.08
N GLY A 402 13.45 -13.73 7.05
CA GLY A 402 12.97 -12.37 6.81
C GLY A 402 14.05 -11.41 6.32
N ASP A 403 13.59 -10.26 5.83
CA ASP A 403 14.43 -9.25 5.18
C ASP A 403 15.46 -8.66 6.18
N PRO A 404 16.77 -8.90 5.95
CA PRO A 404 17.81 -8.43 6.85
C PRO A 404 18.03 -6.91 6.79
N ILE A 405 17.76 -6.27 5.65
CA ILE A 405 17.97 -4.82 5.48
C ILE A 405 16.88 -4.08 6.24
N LEU A 406 15.61 -4.43 6.00
CA LEU A 406 14.50 -3.83 6.73
C LEU A 406 14.59 -4.15 8.23
N GLY A 407 14.92 -5.39 8.59
CA GLY A 407 15.13 -5.77 9.98
C GLY A 407 16.22 -4.94 10.68
N ALA A 408 17.34 -4.68 10.00
CA ALA A 408 18.39 -3.79 10.53
C ALA A 408 17.92 -2.33 10.63
N GLN A 409 17.15 -1.84 9.66
CA GLN A 409 16.58 -0.49 9.68
C GLN A 409 15.58 -0.32 10.84
N MET A 410 14.71 -1.29 11.10
CA MET A 410 13.78 -1.27 12.23
C MET A 410 14.53 -1.33 13.57
N ASN A 411 15.50 -2.23 13.71
CA ASN A 411 16.34 -2.32 14.92
C ASN A 411 17.16 -1.04 15.16
N GLY A 412 17.58 -0.36 14.09
CA GLY A 412 18.23 0.95 14.13
C GLY A 412 17.28 2.14 14.30
N ASN A 413 15.99 1.86 14.53
CA ASN A 413 14.92 2.85 14.65
C ASN A 413 14.82 3.79 13.43
N MET A 414 15.22 3.32 12.23
CA MET A 414 15.16 4.08 10.97
C MET A 414 13.80 3.95 10.29
N VAL A 415 13.13 2.81 10.42
CA VAL A 415 11.79 2.54 9.90
C VAL A 415 10.92 2.07 11.07
N ALA A 416 9.72 2.63 11.22
CA ALA A 416 8.77 2.23 12.24
C ALA A 416 7.33 2.42 11.77
N ALA A 417 6.41 1.60 12.29
CA ALA A 417 4.98 1.89 12.24
C ALA A 417 4.65 3.01 13.25
N VAL A 418 3.71 3.89 12.90
CA VAL A 418 3.22 4.97 13.75
C VAL A 418 1.71 5.08 13.63
N ASN A 419 1.01 5.13 14.76
CA ASN A 419 -0.43 5.31 14.78
C ASN A 419 -0.81 6.76 14.40
N SER A 420 -1.66 6.90 13.39
CA SER A 420 -2.12 8.19 12.88
C SER A 420 -3.24 8.84 13.69
N GLY A 421 -3.95 8.08 14.51
CA GLY A 421 -5.22 8.49 15.14
C GLY A 421 -6.40 8.64 14.18
N GLN A 422 -6.27 8.21 12.91
CA GLN A 422 -7.36 8.26 11.93
C GLN A 422 -8.28 7.04 12.05
N ASP A 423 -9.53 7.21 11.63
CA ASP A 423 -10.60 6.22 11.69
C ASP A 423 -11.44 6.15 10.40
N SER A 424 -10.88 6.64 9.29
CA SER A 424 -11.56 6.85 8.01
C SER A 424 -10.65 6.53 6.83
N THR A 425 -11.27 6.23 5.68
CA THR A 425 -10.58 6.03 4.38
C THR A 425 -10.06 7.33 3.74
N LEU A 426 -10.46 8.47 4.30
CA LEU A 426 -9.92 9.78 3.95
C LEU A 426 -9.06 10.31 5.09
N LEU A 427 -8.08 11.15 4.76
CA LEU A 427 -7.10 11.66 5.72
C LEU A 427 -7.37 13.13 6.06
N ASN A 428 -7.52 13.44 7.36
CA ASN A 428 -7.68 14.81 7.83
C ASN A 428 -6.49 15.21 8.72
N LEU A 429 -5.53 15.92 8.12
CA LEU A 429 -4.30 16.36 8.77
C LEU A 429 -4.52 17.42 9.87
N ASN A 430 -5.73 17.98 10.03
CA ASN A 430 -6.05 18.82 11.19
C ASN A 430 -6.36 18.01 12.46
N ASN A 431 -6.55 16.69 12.34
CA ASN A 431 -6.99 15.84 13.46
C ASN A 431 -6.15 14.56 13.52
N CYS A 432 -4.85 14.70 13.76
CA CYS A 432 -3.94 13.58 13.96
C CYS A 432 -3.86 13.15 15.44
N GLY A 433 -3.58 11.88 15.68
CA GLY A 433 -3.35 11.30 16.99
C GLY A 433 -2.06 11.79 17.65
N SER A 434 -1.96 11.61 18.97
CA SER A 434 -0.80 12.05 19.75
C SER A 434 0.48 11.35 19.34
N GLU A 435 0.43 10.05 19.01
CA GLU A 435 1.63 9.29 18.65
C GLU A 435 2.32 9.85 17.40
N LEU A 436 1.56 10.13 16.34
CA LEU A 436 2.07 10.78 15.13
C LEU A 436 2.62 12.18 15.43
N ASN A 437 1.87 12.99 16.18
CA ASN A 437 2.30 14.36 16.50
C ASN A 437 3.59 14.37 17.34
N ASP A 438 3.68 13.47 18.31
CA ASP A 438 4.85 13.32 19.18
C ASP A 438 6.06 12.78 18.41
N TRP A 439 5.84 11.85 17.49
CA TRP A 439 6.90 11.37 16.59
C TRP A 439 7.48 12.52 15.76
N VAL A 440 6.62 13.34 15.13
CA VAL A 440 7.04 14.51 14.33
C VAL A 440 7.75 15.54 15.20
N ASN A 441 7.21 15.83 16.39
CA ASN A 441 7.81 16.77 17.35
C ASN A 441 9.21 16.33 17.79
N MET A 442 9.40 15.04 18.05
CA MET A 442 10.70 14.47 18.37
C MET A 442 11.69 14.66 17.20
N GLN A 443 11.23 14.51 15.95
CA GLN A 443 12.10 14.68 14.79
C GLN A 443 12.56 16.13 14.57
N PHE A 444 11.74 17.13 14.95
CA PHE A 444 12.12 18.55 14.85
C PHE A 444 13.34 18.94 15.68
N GLN A 445 13.70 18.16 16.70
CA GLN A 445 14.93 18.40 17.46
C GLN A 445 16.20 18.20 16.62
N GLN A 446 16.13 17.40 15.53
CA GLN A 446 17.26 17.08 14.68
C GLN A 446 17.14 17.66 13.27
N VAL A 447 15.93 17.69 12.72
CA VAL A 447 15.66 18.17 11.36
C VAL A 447 14.47 19.12 11.40
N PRO A 448 14.68 20.44 11.27
CA PRO A 448 13.57 21.40 11.23
C PRO A 448 12.68 21.11 10.01
N ALA A 449 11.41 21.53 10.08
CA ALA A 449 10.50 21.46 8.93
C ALA A 449 11.12 22.18 7.72
N GLY A 450 11.10 21.54 6.56
CA GLY A 450 11.72 22.06 5.34
C GLY A 450 12.04 20.97 4.33
N ASP A 451 13.05 21.22 3.51
CA ASP A 451 13.35 20.44 2.30
C ASP A 451 13.74 18.97 2.53
N ASP A 452 14.16 18.63 3.74
CA ASP A 452 14.51 17.25 4.11
C ASP A 452 13.33 16.43 4.64
N TRP A 453 12.12 17.01 4.63
CA TRP A 453 10.88 16.32 4.96
C TRP A 453 10.13 15.91 3.69
N LEU A 454 9.59 14.69 3.73
CA LEU A 454 8.68 14.14 2.72
C LEU A 454 7.44 13.57 3.41
N ILE A 455 6.27 13.95 2.91
CA ILE A 455 4.99 13.32 3.21
C ILE A 455 4.58 12.54 1.95
N VAL A 456 4.42 11.23 2.06
CA VAL A 456 3.84 10.39 1.01
C VAL A 456 2.38 10.13 1.38
N LEU A 457 1.49 10.45 0.45
CA LEU A 457 0.06 10.23 0.55
C LEU A 457 -0.31 9.10 -0.41
N ASP A 458 -0.54 7.93 0.15
CA ASP A 458 -0.83 6.70 -0.57
C ASP A 458 -2.33 6.59 -0.91
N GLY A 459 -2.63 6.07 -2.10
CA GLY A 459 -3.98 5.70 -2.49
C GLY A 459 -4.96 6.82 -2.81
N MET A 460 -6.08 6.46 -3.42
CA MET A 460 -7.06 7.43 -3.94
C MET A 460 -7.71 8.26 -2.83
N GLY A 461 -8.07 7.62 -1.71
CA GLY A 461 -8.76 8.27 -0.60
C GLY A 461 -7.91 9.35 0.06
N ARG A 462 -6.68 9.00 0.47
CA ARG A 462 -5.78 9.90 1.22
C ARG A 462 -5.06 10.92 0.35
N SER A 463 -4.93 10.65 -0.95
CA SER A 463 -4.10 11.42 -1.88
C SER A 463 -4.89 12.24 -2.90
N LEU A 464 -5.99 11.70 -3.43
CA LEU A 464 -6.78 12.35 -4.49
C LEU A 464 -8.05 12.96 -3.91
N GLU A 465 -8.85 12.18 -3.19
CA GLU A 465 -10.16 12.58 -2.65
C GLU A 465 -10.03 13.46 -1.41
N SER A 466 -8.98 13.21 -0.63
CA SER A 466 -8.45 14.12 0.37
C SER A 466 -7.01 14.49 0.03
N ASN A 467 -6.59 15.70 0.40
CA ASN A 467 -5.18 16.12 0.34
C ASN A 467 -4.50 16.20 -1.03
N TRP A 468 -5.25 16.30 -2.14
CA TRP A 468 -4.64 16.54 -3.46
C TRP A 468 -3.66 17.71 -3.37
N ASP A 469 -4.12 18.86 -2.87
CA ASP A 469 -3.31 20.07 -2.74
C ASP A 469 -2.68 20.27 -1.35
N ALA A 470 -2.39 19.18 -0.62
CA ALA A 470 -1.80 19.29 0.73
C ALA A 470 -0.49 20.10 0.76
N TYR A 471 0.29 20.10 -0.33
CA TYR A 471 1.51 20.90 -0.45
C TYR A 471 1.28 22.41 -0.21
N LYS A 472 0.07 22.92 -0.49
CA LYS A 472 -0.25 24.34 -0.26
C LYS A 472 -0.29 24.68 1.22
N TYR A 473 -0.63 23.72 2.08
CA TYR A 473 -0.90 23.94 3.50
C TYR A 473 0.26 23.56 4.42
N VAL A 474 1.24 22.81 3.92
CA VAL A 474 2.43 22.48 4.71
C VAL A 474 3.39 23.67 4.80
N LYS A 475 4.26 23.61 5.80
CA LYS A 475 5.36 24.56 5.98
C LYS A 475 6.27 24.59 4.75
N ASP A 476 6.86 25.75 4.49
CA ASP A 476 7.69 25.96 3.32
C ASP A 476 8.85 24.96 3.24
N GLY A 477 9.07 24.43 2.05
CA GLY A 477 10.08 23.43 1.77
C GLY A 477 9.67 21.98 2.01
N VAL A 478 8.64 21.70 2.82
CA VAL A 478 8.18 20.31 3.06
C VAL A 478 7.66 19.71 1.75
N ASN A 479 8.13 18.51 1.40
CA ASN A 479 7.72 17.85 0.16
C ASN A 479 6.48 16.98 0.40
N VAL A 480 5.59 16.93 -0.59
CA VAL A 480 4.39 16.07 -0.60
C VAL A 480 4.40 15.27 -1.90
N LEU A 481 4.39 13.94 -1.77
CA LEU A 481 4.28 13.00 -2.87
C LEU A 481 2.89 12.37 -2.84
N ASN A 482 2.04 12.74 -3.79
CA ASN A 482 0.83 11.99 -4.07
C ASN A 482 1.20 10.75 -4.88
N LEU A 483 0.96 9.55 -4.32
CA LEU A 483 1.25 8.27 -4.94
C LEU A 483 -0.03 7.44 -4.95
N ALA A 484 -0.70 7.35 -6.09
CA ALA A 484 -2.04 6.75 -6.16
C ALA A 484 -2.37 6.26 -7.56
N MET A 485 -3.47 5.51 -7.67
CA MET A 485 -4.14 5.21 -8.92
C MET A 485 -5.53 5.86 -8.96
N VAL A 486 -5.93 6.34 -10.14
CA VAL A 486 -7.29 6.86 -10.36
C VAL A 486 -8.26 5.68 -10.45
N LYS A 487 -9.14 5.47 -9.46
CA LYS A 487 -10.07 4.32 -9.42
C LYS A 487 -11.53 4.68 -9.63
N SER A 488 -11.86 5.95 -9.93
CA SER A 488 -13.24 6.39 -10.13
C SER A 488 -13.39 7.39 -11.27
N GLU A 489 -14.52 7.31 -11.97
CA GLU A 489 -14.90 8.23 -13.06
C GLU A 489 -15.05 9.69 -12.59
N ILE A 490 -15.33 9.89 -11.30
CA ILE A 490 -15.40 11.23 -10.70
C ILE A 490 -13.99 11.83 -10.64
N ASN A 491 -13.01 11.08 -10.14
CA ASN A 491 -11.63 11.54 -10.08
C ASN A 491 -10.98 11.64 -11.47
N ALA A 492 -11.27 10.69 -12.37
CA ALA A 492 -10.80 10.72 -13.76
C ALA A 492 -11.19 12.03 -14.45
N ARG A 493 -12.49 12.38 -14.45
CA ARG A 493 -12.97 13.63 -15.04
C ARG A 493 -12.39 14.88 -14.36
N ARG A 494 -12.30 14.87 -13.03
CA ARG A 494 -11.79 16.01 -12.26
C ARG A 494 -10.32 16.30 -12.50
N LEU A 495 -9.51 15.25 -12.71
CA LEU A 495 -8.07 15.34 -12.88
C LEU A 495 -7.65 15.40 -14.36
N ASP A 496 -8.61 15.44 -15.28
CA ASP A 496 -8.38 15.26 -16.71
C ASP A 496 -7.52 14.01 -16.96
N ALA A 497 -7.96 12.88 -16.41
CA ALA A 497 -7.27 11.60 -16.42
C ALA A 497 -8.23 10.47 -16.82
N GLU A 498 -7.69 9.28 -17.06
CA GLU A 498 -8.47 8.06 -17.27
C GLU A 498 -8.49 7.18 -16.01
N VAL A 499 -9.49 6.30 -15.90
CA VAL A 499 -9.49 5.29 -14.83
C VAL A 499 -8.29 4.37 -15.03
N TYR A 500 -7.59 4.08 -13.94
CA TYR A 500 -6.31 3.38 -13.83
C TYR A 500 -5.07 4.19 -14.21
N ASP A 501 -5.20 5.48 -14.52
CA ASP A 501 -4.03 6.35 -14.63
C ASP A 501 -3.26 6.39 -13.30
N CYS A 502 -1.94 6.32 -13.43
CA CYS A 502 -1.02 6.41 -12.30
C CYS A 502 -0.72 7.87 -11.94
N VAL A 503 -0.68 8.14 -10.65
CA VAL A 503 -0.34 9.44 -10.07
C VAL A 503 0.94 9.29 -9.27
N VAL A 504 2.00 9.95 -9.74
CA VAL A 504 3.27 10.15 -9.00
C VAL A 504 3.59 11.64 -9.03
N ARG A 505 3.02 12.40 -8.09
CA ARG A 505 3.09 13.86 -8.10
C ARG A 505 3.84 14.38 -6.88
N LEU A 506 5.09 14.80 -7.09
CA LEU A 506 5.89 15.49 -6.08
C LEU A 506 5.67 17.02 -6.16
N ARG A 507 5.23 17.64 -5.08
CA ARG A 507 5.13 19.10 -4.89
C ARG A 507 5.81 19.50 -3.59
N ARG A 508 6.16 20.78 -3.47
CA ARG A 508 6.87 21.33 -2.31
C ARG A 508 6.07 22.47 -1.70
N GLY A 509 6.08 22.57 -0.37
CA GLY A 509 5.50 23.69 0.36
C GLY A 509 6.09 25.02 -0.11
N GLY A 510 5.24 25.93 -0.56
CA GLY A 510 5.64 27.21 -1.15
C GLY A 510 5.88 27.15 -2.67
N ASP A 511 5.68 26.01 -3.34
CA ASP A 511 5.55 25.99 -4.80
C ASP A 511 4.38 26.90 -5.23
N PRO A 512 4.51 27.65 -6.34
CA PRO A 512 3.38 28.39 -6.91
C PRO A 512 2.25 27.43 -7.28
N GLU A 513 1.01 27.94 -7.31
CA GLU A 513 -0.19 27.14 -7.61
C GLU A 513 -0.12 26.45 -8.97
#